data_AF-A0A6A5XG92-F1
#
_entry.id   AF-A0A6A5XG92-F1
#
_cell.length_a   1.000
_cell.length_b   1.000
_cell.length_c   1.000
_cell.angle_alpha   90.00
_cell.angle_beta   90.00
_cell.angle_gamma   90.00
#
_symmetry.space_group_name_H-M   'P 1'
#
loop_
_entity.id
_entity.type
_entity.pdbx_description
1 polymer ?
#
loop_
_entity_poly.entity_id
_entity_poly.type
_entity_poly.pdbx_seq_one_letter_code
_entity_poly.pdbx_strand_id
1 'polypeptide(L)' 'MFKFRQPERMLEFFYEADAVAVDIAQGRGENGVMPLGQTVRMLGFMDAVRRDAGLVYPQDG' A
#
# COMPACT_ATOMS: atom_id res chain seq x y z
N MET A 1 -4.34 -6.48 22.49
CA MET A 1 -4.06 -5.18 21.82
C MET A 1 -2.57 -4.92 21.95
N PHE A 2 -1.83 -4.98 20.85
CA PHE A 2 -0.40 -4.63 20.83
C PHE A 2 -0.27 -3.12 21.05
N LYS A 3 0.69 -2.68 21.87
CA LYS A 3 0.95 -1.26 22.12
C LYS A 3 2.31 -0.89 21.54
N PHE A 4 2.31 -0.15 20.44
CA PHE A 4 3.51 0.44 19.86
C PHE A 4 3.79 1.83 20.49
N ARG A 5 5.06 2.16 20.68
CA ARG A 5 5.51 3.48 21.15
C ARG A 5 5.32 4.50 20.02
N GLN A 6 4.40 5.45 20.18
CA GLN A 6 4.13 6.49 19.18
C GLN A 6 5.28 7.50 19.10
N PRO A 7 5.96 7.66 17.96
CA PRO A 7 6.91 8.75 17.76
C PRO A 7 6.15 10.05 17.47
N GLU A 8 6.54 11.18 18.08
CA GLU A 8 5.85 12.48 18.02
C GLU A 8 5.68 13.08 16.60
N ARG A 9 6.24 12.45 15.56
CA ARG A 9 6.21 12.91 14.15
C ARG A 9 5.64 11.90 13.14
N MET A 10 5.12 10.75 13.59
CA MET A 10 4.48 9.75 12.70
C MET A 10 3.02 9.54 13.08
N LEU A 11 2.20 10.58 12.93
CA LEU A 11 0.84 10.60 13.47
C LEU A 11 -0.17 9.70 12.72
N GLU A 12 0.20 9.03 11.61
CA GLU A 12 -0.81 8.33 10.78
C GLU A 12 -0.39 6.93 10.28
N PHE A 13 0.91 6.59 10.22
CA PHE A 13 1.36 5.28 9.72
C PHE A 13 1.06 4.11 10.67
N PHE A 14 0.67 4.36 11.93
CA PHE A 14 0.34 3.27 12.85
C PHE A 14 -0.96 2.56 12.48
N TYR A 15 -1.89 3.22 11.78
CA TYR A 15 -3.13 2.58 11.32
C TYR A 15 -2.86 1.49 10.28
N GLU A 16 -1.99 1.76 9.30
CA GLU A 16 -1.59 0.75 8.32
C GLU A 16 -0.72 -0.36 8.94
N ALA A 17 0.16 0.00 9.88
CA ALA A 17 0.97 -0.99 10.60
C ALA A 17 0.09 -1.95 11.42
N ASP A 18 -0.92 -1.44 12.12
CA ASP A 18 -1.88 -2.26 12.86
C ASP A 18 -2.73 -3.13 11.91
N ALA A 19 -3.16 -2.60 10.76
CA ALA A 19 -3.89 -3.38 9.77
C ALA A 19 -3.08 -4.57 9.25
N VAL A 20 -1.80 -4.34 8.90
CA VAL A 20 -0.87 -5.40 8.47
C VAL A 20 -0.66 -6.42 9.58
N ALA A 21 -0.45 -5.97 10.82
CA ALA A 21 -0.27 -6.88 11.96
C ALA A 21 -1.49 -7.78 12.17
N VAL A 22 -2.70 -7.25 12.02
CA VAL A 22 -3.96 -8.02 12.11
C VAL A 22 -4.08 -9.03 10.98
N ASP A 23 -3.75 -8.67 9.73
CA ASP A 23 -3.77 -9.60 8.59
C ASP A 23 -2.81 -10.77 8.80
N ILE A 24 -1.57 -10.47 9.21
CA ILE A 24 -0.55 -11.49 9.48
C ILE A 24 -0.97 -12.40 10.63
N ALA A 25 -1.50 -11.83 11.74
CA ALA A 25 -1.98 -12.61 12.87
C ALA A 25 -3.15 -13.54 12.51
N GLN A 26 -3.91 -13.20 11.46
CA GLN A 26 -5.01 -14.01 10.94
C GLN A 26 -4.56 -14.94 9.79
N GLY A 27 -3.26 -15.04 9.51
CA GLY A 27 -2.69 -15.92 8.49
C GLY A 27 -3.00 -15.50 7.06
N ARG A 28 -3.38 -14.24 6.83
CA ARG A 28 -3.62 -13.72 5.48
C ARG A 28 -2.31 -13.35 4.80
N GLY A 29 -2.23 -13.60 3.50
CA GLY A 29 -1.13 -13.16 2.63
C GLY A 29 -1.32 -11.76 2.04
N GLU A 30 -2.46 -11.12 2.28
CA GLU A 30 -2.79 -9.79 1.79
C GLU A 30 -3.80 -9.08 2.71
N ASN A 31 -3.95 -7.76 2.54
CA ASN A 31 -4.86 -6.94 3.32
C ASN A 31 -6.30 -7.02 2.79
N GLY A 32 -7.28 -7.09 3.70
CA GLY A 32 -8.70 -7.19 3.34
C GLY A 32 -9.32 -5.92 2.74
N VAL A 33 -8.75 -4.74 3.04
CA VAL A 33 -9.20 -3.44 2.50
C VAL A 33 -8.49 -3.11 1.18
N MET A 34 -7.19 -3.40 1.10
CA MET A 34 -6.35 -3.26 -0.09
C MET A 34 -5.71 -4.60 -0.50
N PRO A 35 -6.46 -5.49 -1.17
CA PRO A 35 -5.91 -6.72 -1.75
C PRO A 35 -4.88 -6.42 -2.85
N LEU A 36 -4.00 -7.38 -3.15
CA LEU A 36 -2.95 -7.22 -4.17
C LEU A 36 -3.52 -6.89 -5.55
N GLY A 37 -4.66 -7.48 -5.90
CA GLY A 37 -5.36 -7.17 -7.15
C GLY A 37 -5.78 -5.70 -7.28
N GLN A 38 -6.14 -5.04 -6.17
CA GLN A 38 -6.45 -3.60 -6.18
C GLN A 38 -5.21 -2.74 -6.36
N THR A 39 -4.09 -3.14 -5.74
CA THR A 39 -2.79 -2.50 -5.94
C THR A 39 -2.39 -2.54 -7.42
N VAL A 40 -2.43 -3.71 -8.05
CA VAL A 40 -2.12 -3.86 -9.49
C VAL A 40 -3.05 -3.00 -10.35
N ARG A 41 -4.35 -2.97 -10.02
CA ARG A 41 -5.32 -2.13 -10.74
C ARG A 41 -4.99 -0.64 -10.63
N MET A 42 -4.64 -0.16 -9.45
CA MET A 42 -4.25 1.24 -9.22
C MET A 42 -2.97 1.58 -9.99
N LEU A 43 -1.96 0.72 -9.91
CA LEU A 43 -0.70 0.89 -10.65
C LEU A 43 -0.95 0.98 -12.16
N GLY A 44 -1.82 0.12 -12.71
CA GLY A 44 -2.20 0.20 -14.12
C GLY A 44 -2.89 1.51 -14.50
N PHE A 45 -3.71 2.09 -13.62
CA PHE A 45 -4.27 3.42 -13.85
C PHE A 45 -3.20 4.52 -13.83
N MET A 46 -2.26 4.45 -12.88
CA MET A 46 -1.15 5.39 -12.81
C MET A 46 -0.29 5.33 -14.08
N ASP A 47 0.00 4.13 -14.57
CA ASP A 47 0.74 3.93 -15.82
C ASP A 47 -0.01 4.46 -17.05
N ALA A 48 -1.34 4.28 -17.10
CA ALA A 48 -2.16 4.85 -18.17
C ALA A 48 -2.12 6.38 -18.18
N VAL A 49 -2.37 7.01 -17.03
CA VAL A 49 -2.32 8.48 -16.88
C VAL A 49 -0.95 9.02 -17.27
N ARG A 50 0.10 8.34 -16.81
CA ARG A 50 1.48 8.73 -17.05
C ARG A 50 1.86 8.64 -18.53
N ARG A 51 1.49 7.54 -19.20
CA ARG A 51 1.67 7.35 -20.65
C ARG A 51 0.93 8.40 -21.46
N ASP A 52 -0.32 8.70 -21.10
CA ASP A 52 -1.13 9.73 -21.76
C ASP A 52 -0.53 11.14 -21.60
N ALA A 53 0.18 11.39 -20.49
CA ALA A 53 0.93 12.63 -20.24
C ALA A 53 2.33 12.68 -20.89
N GLY A 54 2.78 11.59 -21.54
CA GLY A 54 4.11 11.51 -22.16
C GLY A 54 5.29 11.33 -21.20
N LEU A 55 5.04 10.98 -19.93
CA LEU A 55 6.09 10.73 -18.94
C LEU A 55 6.56 9.26 -19.06
N VAL A 56 7.82 9.05 -19.44
CA VAL A 56 8.41 7.71 -19.61
C VAL A 56 9.50 7.48 -18.58
N TYR A 57 9.48 6.33 -17.92
CA TYR A 57 10.53 5.91 -17.01
C TYR A 57 11.46 4.89 -17.71
N PRO A 58 12.74 4.80 -17.32
CA PRO A 58 13.65 3.77 -17.84
C PRO A 58 13.17 2.32 -17.66
N GLN A 59 12.27 2.09 -16.69
CA GLN A 59 11.72 0.77 -16.35
C GLN A 59 10.53 0.34 -17.23
N ASP A 60 10.03 1.21 -18.12
CA ASP A 60 8.93 0.87 -19.04
C ASP A 60 9.36 0.00 -20.23
N GLY A 61 10.68 -0.17 -20.42
CA GLY A 61 11.31 -0.90 -21.52
C GLY A 61 11.66 -2.35 -21.21
#